data_AF-A0A842KR44-F1
#
_entry.id   AF-A0A842KR44-F1
#
_cell.length_a   1.000
_cell.length_b   1.000
_cell.length_c   1.000
_cell.angle_alpha   90.00
_cell.angle_beta   90.00
_cell.angle_gamma   90.00
#
_symmetry.space_group_name_H-M   'P 1'
#
loop_
_entity.id
_entity.type
_entity.pdbx_description
1 polymer ?
#
loop_
_entity_poly.entity_id
_entity_poly.type
_entity_poly.pdbx_seq_one_letter_code
_entity_poly.pdbx_strand_id
1 'polypeptide(L)' 'MSIHRYVESVLSNKYLKFVDTAQAVSANSHLQIYSCKYSKRKYTQHQLLILVLLKEYLNED' A
#
# COMPACT_ATOMS: atom_id res chain seq x y z
N MET A 1 -0.63 28.28 -1.72
CA MET A 1 -0.75 26.94 -1.11
C MET A 1 0.66 26.36 -1.00
N SER A 2 1.34 26.52 0.15
CA SER A 2 2.76 26.14 0.27
C SER A 2 2.94 24.62 0.29
N ILE A 3 3.89 24.12 -0.50
CA ILE A 3 4.24 22.69 -0.68
C ILE A 3 4.38 21.97 0.67
N HIS A 4 4.90 22.65 1.69
CA HIS A 4 5.03 22.13 3.05
C HIS A 4 3.70 21.64 3.65
N ARG A 5 2.60 22.38 3.46
CA ARG A 5 1.28 22.03 4.00
C ARG A 5 0.65 20.85 3.24
N TYR A 6 0.97 20.70 1.97
CA TYR A 6 0.56 19.55 1.16
C TYR A 6 1.31 18.28 1.60
N VAL A 7 2.62 18.38 1.83
CA VAL A 7 3.43 17.26 2.34
C VAL A 7 2.99 16.85 3.75
N GLU A 8 2.68 17.81 4.64
CA GLU A 8 2.09 17.50 5.95
C GLU A 8 0.71 16.88 5.85
N SER A 9 -0.17 17.32 4.94
CA SER A 9 -1.49 16.69 4.77
C SER A 9 -1.39 15.28 4.18
N VAL A 10 -0.41 15.05 3.31
CA VAL A 10 -0.05 13.73 2.75
C VAL A 10 0.51 12.82 3.86
N LEU A 11 1.43 13.32 4.70
CA LEU A 11 2.00 12.59 5.83
C LEU A 11 0.98 12.35 6.97
N SER A 12 0.00 13.24 7.14
CA SER A 12 -1.09 13.08 8.12
C SER A 12 -2.23 12.19 7.61
N ASN A 13 -2.16 11.73 6.36
CA ASN A 13 -3.17 10.87 5.79
C ASN A 13 -3.02 9.44 6.33
N LYS A 14 -4.02 8.98 7.08
CA LYS A 14 -4.06 7.63 7.66
C LYS A 14 -3.89 6.51 6.63
N TYR A 15 -4.33 6.72 5.39
CA TYR A 15 -4.21 5.74 4.31
C TYR A 15 -2.78 5.63 3.78
N LEU A 16 -2.05 6.74 3.70
CA LEU A 16 -0.64 6.73 3.31
C LEU A 16 0.21 6.05 4.37
N LYS A 17 -0.02 6.37 5.65
CA LYS A 17 0.64 5.66 6.77
C LYS A 17 0.36 4.17 6.78
N PHE A 18 -0.88 3.78 6.44
CA PHE A 18 -1.25 2.37 6.30
C PHE A 18 -0.46 1.69 5.17
N VAL A 19 -0.42 2.32 3.98
CA VAL A 19 0.31 1.80 2.83
C VAL A 19 1.80 1.63 3.14
N ASP A 20 2.44 2.62 3.76
CA ASP A 20 3.86 2.54 4.18
C ASP A 20 4.09 1.40 5.17
N THR A 21 3.20 1.25 6.15
CA THR A 21 3.28 0.19 7.16
C THR A 21 3.07 -1.19 6.54
N ALA A 22 2.05 -1.35 5.70
CA ALA A 22 1.75 -2.60 5.00
C ALA A 22 2.88 -3.00 4.05
N GLN A 23 3.51 -2.02 3.39
CA GLN A 23 4.69 -2.24 2.56
C GLN A 23 5.88 -2.74 3.39
N ALA A 24 6.19 -2.08 4.50
CA ALA A 24 7.27 -2.50 5.40
C ALA A 24 7.02 -3.91 5.98
N VAL A 25 5.80 -4.19 6.43
CA VAL A 25 5.42 -5.52 6.97
C VAL A 25 5.51 -6.59 5.89
N SER A 26 4.98 -6.33 4.69
CA SER A 26 5.01 -7.30 3.60
C SER A 26 6.43 -7.58 3.07
N ALA A 27 7.33 -6.60 3.12
CA ALA A 27 8.73 -6.79 2.76
C ALA A 27 9.48 -7.64 3.80
N ASN A 28 9.11 -7.53 5.07
CA ASN A 28 9.72 -8.27 6.17
C ASN A 28 9.05 -9.62 6.48
N SER A 29 7.91 -9.94 5.85
CA SER A 29 7.16 -11.16 6.18
C SER A 29 7.73 -12.46 5.59
N HIS A 30 8.83 -12.37 4.84
CA HIS A 30 9.41 -13.50 4.08
C HIS A 30 8.38 -14.22 3.18
N LEU A 31 7.23 -13.59 2.89
CA LEU A 31 6.26 -14.11 1.94
C LEU A 31 6.93 -14.24 0.58
N GLN A 32 6.93 -15.44 0.01
CA GLN A 32 7.52 -15.66 -1.29
C GLN A 32 6.88 -14.72 -2.31
N ILE A 33 7.74 -14.03 -3.06
CA ILE A 33 7.35 -13.13 -4.13
C ILE A 33 6.83 -13.97 -5.31
N TYR A 34 5.61 -14.45 -5.21
CA TYR A 34 4.79 -14.98 -6.28
C TYR A 34 4.43 -13.88 -7.28
N SER A 35 5.07 -13.92 -8.45
CA SER A 35 4.65 -13.11 -9.59
C SER A 35 3.23 -13.48 -10.01
N CYS A 36 2.31 -12.51 -10.06
CA CYS A 36 0.96 -12.73 -10.55
C CYS A 36 1.01 -13.03 -12.06
N LYS A 37 0.79 -14.30 -12.44
CA LYS A 37 0.71 -14.77 -13.84
C LYS A 37 -0.37 -14.04 -14.66
N TYR A 38 -1.36 -13.43 -13.99
CA TYR A 38 -2.58 -12.91 -14.61
C TYR A 38 -2.63 -11.37 -14.72
N SER A 39 -1.67 -10.63 -14.17
CA SER A 39 -1.68 -9.16 -14.25
C SER A 39 -0.95 -8.68 -15.50
N LYS A 40 -1.69 -8.07 -16.45
CA LYS A 40 -1.12 -7.39 -17.63
C LYS A 40 -0.40 -6.07 -17.29
N ARG A 41 -0.66 -5.50 -16.10
CA ARG A 41 0.04 -4.33 -15.56
C ARG A 41 1.13 -4.80 -14.58
N LYS A 42 2.30 -4.15 -14.58
CA LYS A 42 3.40 -4.45 -13.65
C LYS A 42 3.07 -3.90 -12.26
N TYR A 43 2.18 -4.56 -11.54
CA TYR A 43 2.08 -4.39 -10.09
C TYR A 43 2.82 -5.53 -9.43
N THR A 44 3.74 -5.20 -8.52
CA THR A 44 4.43 -6.23 -7.74
C THR A 44 3.41 -6.89 -6.81
N GLN A 45 3.64 -8.15 -6.43
CA GLN A 45 2.71 -8.85 -5.55
C GLN A 45 2.50 -8.12 -4.21
N HIS A 46 3.55 -7.48 -3.69
CA HIS A 46 3.46 -6.65 -2.50
C HIS A 46 2.46 -5.50 -2.70
N GLN A 47 2.47 -4.84 -3.88
CA GLN A 47 1.50 -3.80 -4.19
C GLN A 47 0.07 -4.34 -4.23
N LEU A 48 -0.15 -5.53 -4.79
CA LEU A 48 -1.48 -6.17 -4.81
C LEU A 48 -1.93 -6.55 -3.40
N LEU A 49 -1.04 -7.10 -2.57
CA LEU A 49 -1.34 -7.44 -1.18
C LEU A 49 -1.69 -6.20 -0.36
N ILE A 50 -0.95 -5.11 -0.51
CA ILE A 50 -1.24 -3.83 0.13
C ILE A 50 -2.63 -3.32 -0.29
N LEU A 51 -3.02 -3.47 -1.56
CA LEU A 51 -4.35 -3.08 -2.03
C LEU A 51 -5.48 -3.92 -1.41
N VAL A 52 -5.28 -5.23 -1.25
CA VAL A 52 -6.25 -6.11 -0.56
C VAL A 52 -6.39 -5.71 0.90
N LEU A 53 -5.27 -5.54 1.61
CA LEU A 53 -5.25 -5.11 3.01
C LEU A 53 -5.88 -3.72 3.18
N LEU A 54 -5.63 -2.80 2.24
CA LEU A 54 -6.23 -1.47 2.26
C LEU A 54 -7.74 -1.53 2.02
N LYS A 55 -8.21 -2.40 1.12
CA LYS A 55 -9.64 -2.63 0.89
C LYS A 55 -10.31 -3.17 2.16
N GLU A 56 -9.73 -4.17 2.82
CA GLU A 56 -10.22 -4.70 4.09
C GLU A 56 -10.21 -3.64 5.19
N TYR A 57 -9.15 -2.83 5.28
CA TYR A 57 -9.03 -1.74 6.24
C TYR A 57 -10.08 -0.64 6.03
N LEU A 58 -10.44 -0.37 4.77
CA LEU A 58 -11.47 0.58 4.42
C LEU A 58 -12.87 0.08 4.80
N ASN A 59 -13.06 -1.24 4.90
CA ASN A 59 -14.31 -1.91 5.28
C ASN A 59 -15.54 -1.26 4.62
N GLU A 60 -15.40 -0.88 3.34
CA GLU A 60 -16.51 -0.51 2.49
C GLU A 60 -17.06 -1.82 1.91
N ASP A 61 -18.21 -2.26 2.42
CA ASP A 61 -19.08 -3.26 1.78
C ASP A 61 -19.50 -2.78 0.37
#